data_AF-C1MHX1-F1
#
_entry.id   AF-C1MHX1-F1
#
_cell.length_a   1.000
_cell.length_b   1.000
_cell.length_c   1.000
_cell.angle_alpha   90.00
_cell.angle_beta   90.00
_cell.angle_gamma   90.00
#
_symmetry.space_group_name_H-M   'P 1'
#
loop_
_entity.id
_entity.type
_entity.pdbx_description
1 polymer ?
#
loop_
_entity_poly.entity_id
_entity_poly.type
_entity_poly.pdbx_seq_one_letter_code
_entity_poly.pdbx_strand_id
1 'polypeptide(L)'
;MHAVSRGGGDGGFDRPCIYAQVEGAPPDGVKTGGEEKEKEEEEEEEDGGGGGGVGVDDFDEMTELRLVPTDPSALDDVFNTMSECAAMNPDDDDDDDDDGGGGGGGGGFYYDEAAVANGAGAAERAAALARLDALLVTDGDAGDAVDAAIANDPGRFEDDDE
;
A
#
# COMPACT_ATOMS: atom_id res chain seq x y z
N MET A 1 13.39 -0.32 1.22
CA MET A 1 14.20 0.91 1.39
C MET A 1 15.22 1.08 0.25
N HIS A 2 15.55 2.30 -0.20
CA HIS A 2 16.58 2.58 -1.23
C HIS A 2 17.49 3.77 -0.90
N ALA A 3 18.75 3.74 -1.36
CA ALA A 3 19.77 4.76 -1.10
C ALA A 3 20.75 4.94 -2.29
N VAL A 4 21.33 6.15 -2.43
CA VAL A 4 22.31 6.47 -3.50
C VAL A 4 23.75 6.32 -3.00
N SER A 5 24.57 5.57 -3.74
CA SER A 5 26.02 5.57 -3.61
C SER A 5 26.66 6.20 -4.84
N ARG A 6 27.46 7.26 -4.67
CA ARG A 6 28.03 8.04 -5.79
C ARG A 6 29.40 7.55 -6.30
N GLY A 7 29.94 6.48 -5.72
CA GLY A 7 31.23 5.91 -6.10
C GLY A 7 32.41 6.81 -5.73
N GLY A 8 33.34 6.31 -4.90
CA GLY A 8 34.51 7.09 -4.47
C GLY A 8 34.95 6.91 -3.01
N GLY A 9 34.40 5.94 -2.27
CA GLY A 9 34.91 5.57 -0.95
C GLY A 9 35.61 4.21 -0.96
N ASP A 10 36.43 3.94 0.06
CA ASP A 10 37.14 2.66 0.31
C ASP A 10 36.22 1.43 0.51
N GLY A 11 34.90 1.57 0.31
CA GLY A 11 33.86 0.58 0.57
C GLY A 11 33.51 -0.35 -0.61
N GLY A 12 34.35 -0.47 -1.64
CA GLY A 12 34.14 -1.42 -2.74
C GLY A 12 33.08 -1.01 -3.79
N PHE A 13 32.68 0.26 -3.82
CA PHE A 13 31.77 0.82 -4.83
C PHE A 13 32.55 1.67 -5.84
N ASP A 14 33.00 0.99 -6.89
CA ASP A 14 33.79 1.54 -8.00
C ASP A 14 32.94 2.32 -9.03
N ARG A 15 31.60 2.21 -8.96
CA ARG A 15 30.66 2.90 -9.83
C ARG A 15 29.48 3.48 -9.05
N PRO A 16 28.90 4.61 -9.49
CA PRO A 16 27.66 5.13 -8.90
C PRO A 16 26.52 4.13 -9.08
N CYS A 17 25.76 3.88 -8.01
CA CYS A 17 24.68 2.90 -7.97
C CYS A 17 23.60 3.27 -6.95
N ILE A 18 22.44 2.65 -7.10
CA ILE A 18 21.36 2.68 -6.10
C ILE A 18 21.41 1.33 -5.37
N TYR A 19 21.48 1.38 -4.05
CA TYR A 19 21.29 0.23 -3.18
C TYR A 19 19.81 0.17 -2.79
N ALA A 20 19.24 -1.02 -2.79
CA ALA A 20 17.88 -1.26 -2.33
C ALA A 20 17.80 -2.55 -1.51
N GLN A 21 17.00 -2.52 -0.46
CA GLN A 21 16.64 -3.68 0.34
C GLN A 21 15.14 -3.91 0.17
N VAL A 22 14.77 -5.11 -0.23
CA VAL A 22 13.38 -5.53 -0.48
C VAL A 22 13.05 -6.75 0.35
N GLU A 23 11.80 -6.85 0.76
CA GLU A 23 11.30 -8.01 1.49
C GLU A 23 11.09 -9.20 0.56
N GLY A 24 11.29 -10.39 1.10
CA GLY A 24 11.15 -11.67 0.43
C GLY A 24 12.44 -12.26 -0.11
N ALA A 25 12.38 -13.56 -0.41
CA ALA A 25 13.47 -14.32 -1.01
C ALA A 25 13.83 -13.82 -2.42
N PRO A 26 15.12 -13.93 -2.83
CA PRO A 26 15.53 -13.52 -4.16
C PRO A 26 14.86 -14.39 -5.23
N PRO A 27 14.50 -13.81 -6.39
CA PRO A 27 13.90 -14.59 -7.47
C PRO A 27 14.88 -15.61 -8.04
N ASP A 28 14.34 -16.74 -8.51
CA ASP A 28 15.10 -17.84 -9.09
C ASP A 28 16.08 -17.33 -10.17
N GLY A 29 17.37 -17.61 -9.96
CA GLY A 29 18.45 -17.24 -10.89
C GLY A 29 19.19 -15.94 -10.57
N VAL A 30 18.81 -15.22 -9.49
CA VAL A 30 19.59 -14.09 -8.96
C VAL A 30 20.60 -14.60 -7.94
N LYS A 31 21.89 -14.32 -8.17
CA LYS A 31 22.96 -14.58 -7.21
C LYS A 31 22.98 -13.43 -6.21
N THR A 32 22.42 -13.63 -5.04
CA THR A 32 22.63 -12.73 -3.90
C THR A 32 24.04 -12.96 -3.36
N GLY A 33 24.71 -11.90 -2.91
CA GLY A 33 26.09 -11.96 -2.41
C GLY A 33 26.23 -12.58 -1.02
N GLY A 34 25.14 -13.07 -0.44
CA GLY A 34 25.14 -13.81 0.82
C GLY A 34 25.47 -15.26 0.52
N GLU A 35 26.65 -15.69 0.95
CA GLU A 35 27.01 -17.11 1.03
C GLU A 35 25.87 -17.86 1.72
N GLU A 36 25.48 -19.00 1.13
CA GLU A 36 24.53 -19.94 1.70
C GLU A 36 25.00 -20.30 3.12
N LYS A 37 24.51 -19.59 4.13
CA LYS A 37 24.60 -20.05 5.51
C LYS A 37 23.62 -21.20 5.61
N GLU A 38 24.16 -22.40 5.53
CA GLU A 38 23.50 -23.61 5.99
C GLU A 38 22.85 -23.29 7.35
N LYS A 39 21.54 -23.47 7.43
CA LYS A 39 20.81 -23.49 8.70
C LYS A 39 21.36 -24.67 9.51
N GLU A 40 22.37 -24.43 10.33
CA GLU A 40 22.62 -25.28 11.48
C GLU A 40 21.53 -24.95 12.51
N GLU A 41 20.65 -25.93 12.73
CA GLU A 41 19.72 -25.96 13.85
C GLU A 41 20.56 -25.98 15.14
N GLU A 42 20.68 -24.83 15.82
CA GLU A 42 21.12 -24.80 17.22
C GLU A 42 19.98 -24.37 18.11
N GLU A 43 19.78 -25.18 19.15
CA GLU A 43 18.67 -25.23 20.07
C GLU A 43 18.52 -23.97 20.93
N GLU A 44 17.30 -23.82 21.46
CA GLU A 44 16.84 -22.76 22.37
C GLU A 44 17.82 -22.42 23.50
N GLU A 45 18.06 -21.12 23.70
CA GLU A 45 18.26 -20.56 25.04
C GLU A 45 17.45 -19.25 25.14
N GLU A 46 16.44 -19.30 26.00
CA GLU A 46 15.63 -18.19 26.47
C GLU A 46 16.51 -17.25 27.32
N ASP A 47 16.82 -16.04 26.85
CA ASP A 47 17.22 -14.94 27.73
C ASP A 47 16.31 -13.73 27.52
N GLY A 48 15.46 -13.52 28.51
CA GLY A 48 14.49 -12.44 28.56
C GLY A 48 15.15 -11.08 28.72
N GLY A 49 14.92 -10.20 27.75
CA GLY A 49 15.22 -8.77 27.83
C GLY A 49 14.05 -7.96 27.30
N GLY A 50 13.12 -7.60 28.18
CA GLY A 50 11.92 -6.85 27.84
C GLY A 50 12.21 -5.47 27.23
N GLY A 51 11.68 -5.27 26.03
CA GLY A 51 11.47 -3.99 25.38
C GLY A 51 10.60 -4.27 24.16
N GLY A 52 9.36 -3.79 24.15
CA GLY A 52 8.43 -4.00 23.04
C GLY A 52 9.07 -3.56 21.74
N GLY A 53 9.37 -4.52 20.87
CA GLY A 53 10.12 -4.34 19.65
C GLY A 53 9.66 -5.38 18.66
N VAL A 54 9.34 -4.90 17.46
CA VAL A 54 9.04 -5.64 16.23
C VAL A 54 9.85 -6.93 16.17
N GLY A 55 9.18 -8.05 15.87
CA GLY A 55 9.77 -9.40 15.89
C GLY A 55 11.07 -9.45 15.09
N VAL A 56 12.10 -10.06 15.69
CA VAL A 56 13.44 -10.17 15.12
C VAL A 56 13.45 -11.08 13.88
N ASP A 57 12.36 -11.83 13.65
CA ASP A 57 12.19 -12.76 12.52
C ASP A 57 11.80 -12.08 11.18
N ASP A 58 11.27 -10.84 11.17
CA ASP A 58 10.86 -10.16 9.92
C ASP A 58 12.07 -9.65 9.08
N PHE A 59 13.27 -9.57 9.68
CA PHE A 59 14.47 -9.15 8.97
C PHE A 59 15.20 -10.30 8.25
N ASP A 60 14.85 -11.56 8.53
CA ASP A 60 15.58 -12.73 8.03
C ASP A 60 15.31 -13.02 6.53
N GLU A 61 14.23 -12.48 5.96
CA GLU A 61 13.89 -12.62 4.53
C GLU A 61 14.08 -11.31 3.74
N MET A 62 15.13 -10.54 4.01
CA MET A 62 15.44 -9.35 3.21
C MET A 62 16.43 -9.66 2.07
N THR A 63 16.07 -9.30 0.85
CA THR A 63 16.95 -9.36 -0.32
C THR A 63 17.60 -8.01 -0.61
N GLU A 64 18.92 -8.00 -0.74
CA GLU A 64 19.69 -6.83 -1.14
C GLU A 64 19.90 -6.76 -2.66
N LEU A 65 19.68 -5.58 -3.24
CA LEU A 65 19.86 -5.30 -4.66
C LEU A 65 20.76 -4.10 -4.88
N ARG A 66 21.53 -4.17 -5.97
CA ARG A 66 22.34 -3.07 -6.46
C ARG A 66 22.02 -2.78 -7.91
N LEU A 67 21.46 -1.60 -8.16
CA LEU A 67 21.15 -1.10 -9.49
C LEU A 67 22.29 -0.19 -9.94
N VAL A 68 23.02 -0.60 -10.98
CA VAL A 68 24.14 0.17 -11.53
C VAL A 68 23.73 0.71 -12.90
N PRO A 69 23.36 1.99 -13.01
CA PRO A 69 23.08 2.62 -14.30
C PRO A 69 24.27 2.48 -15.26
N THR A 70 23.97 2.23 -16.53
CA THR A 70 25.01 2.23 -17.57
C THR A 70 25.55 3.65 -17.77
N ASP A 71 24.65 4.64 -17.75
CA ASP A 71 24.98 6.06 -17.77
C ASP A 71 24.92 6.66 -16.35
N PRO A 72 26.03 7.17 -15.79
CA PRO A 72 26.06 7.72 -14.43
C PRO A 72 25.22 9.00 -14.25
N SER A 73 24.94 9.77 -15.31
CA SER A 73 24.06 10.94 -15.21
C SER A 73 22.62 10.60 -14.87
N ALA A 74 22.16 9.40 -15.22
CA ALA A 74 20.79 8.95 -14.95
C ALA A 74 20.56 8.53 -13.49
N LEU A 75 21.62 8.50 -12.65
CA LEU A 75 21.52 8.03 -11.27
C LEU A 75 20.49 8.82 -10.45
N ASP A 76 20.56 10.15 -10.53
CA ASP A 76 19.68 11.03 -9.76
C ASP A 76 18.24 10.95 -10.27
N ASP A 77 18.03 10.84 -11.58
CA ASP A 77 16.71 10.68 -12.18
C ASP A 77 16.02 9.38 -11.74
N VAL A 78 16.75 8.26 -11.74
CA VAL A 78 16.22 6.97 -11.29
C VAL A 78 15.89 7.02 -9.80
N PHE A 79 16.77 7.60 -8.98
CA PHE A 79 16.53 7.72 -7.54
C PHE A 79 15.31 8.60 -7.22
N ASN A 80 15.17 9.73 -7.92
CA ASN A 80 14.03 10.63 -7.74
C ASN A 80 12.72 9.92 -8.12
N THR A 81 12.71 9.23 -9.26
CA THR A 81 11.54 8.45 -9.69
C THR A 81 11.16 7.39 -8.65
N MET A 82 12.12 6.66 -8.09
CA MET A 82 11.86 5.67 -7.02
C MET A 82 11.29 6.32 -5.77
N SER A 83 11.82 7.49 -5.39
CA SER A 83 11.35 8.24 -4.22
C SER A 83 9.93 8.79 -4.42
N GLU A 84 9.61 9.27 -5.63
CA GLU A 84 8.25 9.69 -5.99
C GLU A 84 7.26 8.52 -5.96
N CYS A 85 7.65 7.35 -6.47
CA CYS A 85 6.83 6.14 -6.38
C CYS A 85 6.59 5.71 -4.93
N ALA A 86 7.61 5.75 -4.09
CA ALA A 86 7.48 5.41 -2.66
C ALA A 86 6.53 6.38 -1.94
N ALA A 87 6.63 7.69 -2.22
CA ALA A 87 5.73 8.69 -1.64
C ALA A 87 4.25 8.51 -2.04
N MET A 88 3.98 7.86 -3.18
CA MET A 88 2.62 7.56 -3.65
C MET A 88 2.06 6.24 -3.10
N ASN A 89 2.89 5.41 -2.47
CA ASN A 89 2.51 4.12 -1.90
C ASN A 89 3.10 4.01 -0.47
N PRO A 90 2.60 4.81 0.50
CA PRO A 90 2.96 4.61 1.90
C PRO A 90 2.48 3.24 2.38
N ASP A 91 3.22 2.64 3.30
CA ASP A 91 2.81 1.40 3.94
C ASP A 91 1.63 1.69 4.88
N ASP A 92 0.64 0.79 4.93
CA ASP A 92 -0.60 0.98 5.71
C ASP A 92 -0.33 1.13 7.23
N ASP A 93 0.84 0.68 7.70
CA ASP A 93 1.26 0.72 9.11
C ASP A 93 2.11 1.96 9.46
N ASP A 94 2.46 2.81 8.50
CA ASP A 94 3.30 4.01 8.72
C ASP A 94 2.46 5.25 9.16
N ASP A 95 1.17 5.05 9.45
CA ASP A 95 0.22 6.05 9.96
C ASP A 95 0.33 6.27 11.50
N ASP A 96 1.23 5.57 12.20
CA ASP A 96 1.25 5.54 13.68
C ASP A 96 2.32 6.41 14.37
N ASP A 97 3.18 7.13 13.64
CA ASP A 97 4.22 8.00 14.24
C ASP A 97 4.28 9.41 13.61
N ASP A 98 3.46 10.32 14.18
CA ASP A 98 3.62 11.79 14.29
C ASP A 98 2.37 12.62 13.90
N ASP A 99 1.30 12.50 14.69
CA ASP A 99 0.68 13.71 15.25
C ASP A 99 0.20 13.43 16.67
N GLY A 100 0.95 13.95 17.64
CA GLY A 100 0.52 14.15 19.01
C GLY A 100 -0.65 15.14 19.07
N GLY A 101 -1.84 14.65 18.73
CA GLY A 101 -3.05 15.47 18.57
C GLY A 101 -4.33 14.66 18.76
N GLY A 102 -4.43 13.94 19.88
CA GLY A 102 -5.61 13.24 20.39
C GLY A 102 -6.91 13.29 19.57
N GLY A 103 -7.30 12.16 19.02
CA GLY A 103 -8.65 11.95 18.48
C GLY A 103 -8.73 10.67 17.68
N GLY A 104 -9.00 9.55 18.36
CA GLY A 104 -9.15 8.26 17.69
C GLY A 104 -10.15 8.29 16.54
N GLY A 105 -9.89 7.49 15.51
CA GLY A 105 -10.89 7.01 14.55
C GLY A 105 -11.87 8.09 14.07
N GLY A 106 -11.33 9.21 13.57
CA GLY A 106 -12.04 10.38 13.07
C GLY A 106 -12.83 10.15 11.78
N GLY A 107 -13.72 9.16 11.79
CA GLY A 107 -14.83 9.00 10.88
C GLY A 107 -16.01 8.50 11.70
N GLY A 108 -16.70 9.42 12.37
CA GLY A 108 -17.86 9.14 13.22
C GLY A 108 -19.04 8.54 12.46
N PHE A 109 -18.92 7.29 12.05
CA PHE A 109 -19.95 6.51 11.37
C PHE A 109 -20.70 5.59 12.35
N TYR A 110 -20.87 6.03 13.60
CA TYR A 110 -21.89 5.40 14.43
C TYR A 110 -23.26 5.81 13.88
N TYR A 111 -24.01 4.81 13.38
CA TYR A 111 -25.40 5.02 12.97
C TYR A 111 -26.24 5.32 14.22
N ASP A 112 -26.49 6.61 14.47
CA ASP A 112 -27.43 7.05 15.50
C ASP A 112 -28.83 7.12 14.89
N GLU A 113 -29.62 6.07 15.14
CA GLU A 113 -31.01 5.96 14.69
C GLU A 113 -31.87 7.13 15.19
N ALA A 114 -31.63 7.65 16.39
CA ALA A 114 -32.39 8.77 16.94
C ALA A 114 -32.04 10.09 16.24
N ALA A 115 -30.76 10.30 15.91
CA ALA A 115 -30.34 11.46 15.12
C ALA A 115 -30.93 11.42 13.70
N VAL A 116 -30.93 10.25 13.06
CA VAL A 116 -31.54 10.04 11.73
C VAL A 116 -33.05 10.27 11.77
N ALA A 117 -33.75 9.71 12.76
CA ALA A 117 -35.19 9.90 12.95
C ALA A 117 -35.57 11.37 13.16
N ASN A 118 -34.69 12.14 13.82
CA ASN A 118 -34.86 13.58 14.03
C ASN A 118 -34.34 14.45 12.86
N GLY A 119 -33.88 13.84 11.77
CA GLY A 119 -33.45 14.53 10.55
C GLY A 119 -32.06 15.17 10.61
N ALA A 120 -31.27 14.89 11.66
CA ALA A 120 -29.90 15.40 11.76
C ALA A 120 -29.03 14.81 10.63
N GLY A 121 -28.34 15.66 9.88
CA GLY A 121 -27.50 15.23 8.75
C GLY A 121 -28.27 14.94 7.45
N ALA A 122 -29.57 15.26 7.36
CA ALA A 122 -30.40 14.92 6.20
C ALA A 122 -29.97 15.67 4.92
N ALA A 123 -29.55 16.93 5.05
CA ALA A 123 -29.09 17.72 3.91
C ALA A 123 -27.73 17.21 3.39
N GLU A 124 -26.84 16.86 4.30
CA GLU A 124 -25.53 16.28 4.00
C GLU A 124 -25.67 14.91 3.36
N ARG A 125 -26.56 14.05 3.88
CA ARG A 125 -26.89 12.76 3.25
C ARG A 125 -27.50 12.95 1.85
N ALA A 126 -28.42 13.91 1.68
CA ALA A 126 -29.00 14.19 0.38
C ALA A 126 -27.94 14.69 -0.64
N ALA A 127 -27.01 15.54 -0.20
CA ALA A 127 -25.91 16.01 -1.04
C ALA A 127 -24.93 14.87 -1.40
N ALA A 128 -24.65 13.97 -0.46
CA ALA A 128 -23.82 12.79 -0.71
C ALA A 128 -24.48 11.83 -1.72
N LEU A 129 -25.79 11.59 -1.58
CA LEU A 129 -26.57 10.78 -2.53
C LEU A 129 -26.58 11.43 -3.93
N ALA A 130 -26.79 12.75 -4.03
CA ALA A 130 -26.77 13.45 -5.30
C ALA A 130 -25.39 13.38 -6.01
N ARG A 131 -24.30 13.41 -5.23
CA ARG A 131 -22.95 13.17 -5.77
C ARG A 131 -22.78 11.75 -6.29
N LEU A 132 -23.31 10.76 -5.56
CA LEU A 132 -23.21 9.36 -5.95
C LEU A 132 -24.01 9.11 -7.24
N ASP A 133 -25.23 9.64 -7.32
CA ASP A 133 -26.05 9.59 -8.52
C ASP A 133 -25.32 10.20 -9.72
N ALA A 134 -24.66 11.35 -9.54
CA ALA A 134 -23.87 11.98 -10.59
C ALA A 134 -22.67 11.14 -11.08
N LEU A 135 -22.15 10.22 -10.26
CA LEU A 135 -21.08 9.29 -10.65
C LEU A 135 -21.62 8.03 -11.33
N LEU A 136 -22.86 7.65 -11.02
CA LEU A 136 -23.51 6.44 -11.53
C LEU A 136 -24.28 6.68 -12.83
N VAL A 137 -24.65 7.92 -13.14
CA VAL A 137 -25.25 8.28 -14.43
C VAL A 137 -24.18 8.20 -15.52
N THR A 138 -24.29 7.20 -16.40
CA THR A 138 -23.53 7.14 -17.64
C THR A 138 -24.26 7.93 -18.72
N ASP A 139 -23.69 9.05 -19.17
CA ASP A 139 -24.29 9.86 -20.24
C ASP A 139 -24.27 9.14 -21.62
N GLY A 140 -25.28 9.42 -22.44
CA GLY A 140 -25.34 9.03 -23.85
C GLY A 140 -25.99 7.66 -24.12
N ASP A 141 -25.73 7.12 -25.31
CA ASP A 141 -26.38 5.92 -25.87
C ASP A 141 -26.28 4.68 -24.94
N ALA A 142 -25.21 4.60 -24.14
CA ALA A 142 -24.99 3.54 -23.17
C ALA A 142 -25.93 3.63 -21.95
N GLY A 143 -26.21 4.84 -21.44
CA GLY A 143 -27.17 5.05 -20.36
C GLY A 143 -28.60 4.75 -20.81
N ASP A 144 -29.00 5.28 -21.97
CA ASP A 144 -30.32 5.04 -22.55
C ASP A 144 -30.55 3.54 -22.83
N ALA A 145 -29.52 2.80 -23.23
CA ALA A 145 -29.60 1.36 -23.45
C ALA A 145 -29.77 0.57 -22.15
N VAL A 146 -29.08 0.97 -21.07
CA VAL A 146 -29.23 0.36 -19.74
C VAL A 146 -30.63 0.63 -19.18
N ASP A 147 -31.11 1.87 -19.27
CA ASP A 147 -32.45 2.24 -18.82
C ASP A 147 -33.54 1.52 -19.61
N ALA A 148 -33.38 1.39 -20.93
CA ALA A 148 -34.29 0.61 -21.77
C ALA A 148 -34.27 -0.88 -21.42
N ALA A 149 -33.10 -1.47 -21.13
CA ALA A 149 -32.99 -2.87 -20.72
C ALA A 149 -33.68 -3.10 -19.37
N ILE A 150 -33.54 -2.16 -18.42
CA ILE A 150 -34.19 -2.22 -17.11
C ILE A 150 -35.70 -2.05 -17.22
N ALA A 151 -36.17 -1.10 -18.04
CA ALA A 151 -37.61 -0.80 -18.17
C ALA A 151 -38.41 -1.90 -18.89
N ASN A 152 -37.76 -2.68 -19.76
CA ASN A 152 -38.42 -3.70 -20.58
C ASN A 152 -38.33 -5.12 -19.99
N ASP A 153 -37.75 -5.30 -18.80
CA ASP A 153 -37.67 -6.59 -18.13
C ASP A 153 -38.57 -6.64 -16.88
N PRO A 154 -39.85 -7.02 -17.02
CA PRO A 154 -40.77 -7.14 -15.90
C PRO A 154 -40.46 -8.35 -14.99
N GLY A 155 -39.63 -9.30 -15.42
CA GLY A 155 -39.24 -10.50 -14.67
C GLY A 155 -37.96 -10.32 -13.84
N ARG A 156 -37.26 -9.19 -13.97
CA ARG A 156 -36.01 -8.89 -13.24
C ARG A 156 -36.11 -9.04 -11.71
N PHE A 157 -37.31 -8.85 -11.16
CA PHE A 157 -37.57 -8.92 -9.73
C PHE A 157 -38.45 -10.11 -9.34
N GLU A 158 -38.76 -11.00 -10.27
CA GLU A 158 -39.35 -12.30 -9.91
C GLU A 158 -38.21 -13.13 -9.32
N ASP A 159 -38.36 -13.53 -8.05
CA ASP A 159 -37.48 -14.51 -7.45
C ASP A 159 -37.64 -15.80 -8.28
N ASP A 160 -36.52 -16.46 -8.62
CA ASP A 160 -36.56 -17.80 -9.22
C ASP A 160 -37.17 -18.74 -8.16
N ASP A 161 -38.50 -18.86 -8.17
CA ASP A 161 -39.24 -19.78 -7.32
C ASP A 161 -38.82 -21.22 -7.69
N GLU A 162 -38.15 -21.89 -6.73
CA GLU A 162 -37.66 -23.28 -6.83
C GLU A 162 -38.80 -24.33 -6.86
#